data_AF-A0A9E2TLV3-F1
#
_entry.id   AF-A0A9E2TLV3-F1
#
_cell.length_a   1.000
_cell.length_b   1.000
_cell.length_c   1.000
_cell.angle_alpha   90.00
_cell.angle_beta   90.00
_cell.angle_gamma   90.00
#
_symmetry.space_group_name_H-M   'P 1'
#
loop_
_entity.id
_entity.type
_entity.pdbx_description
1 polymer ?
#
loop_
_entity_poly.entity_id
_entity_poly.type
_entity_poly.pdbx_seq_one_letter_code
_entity_poly.pdbx_strand_id
1 'polypeptide(L)'
;MSPKPKNTPHRVLLSLPTDLYNTISRVSAAMDKPRAEIIRDLLAEQQPILEHMATMLEQAKAGKLDQAMKGWQKMTGEALKGLGVLMSPPDIKKAKSKA
;
A
#
# COMPACT_ATOMS: atom_id res chain seq x y z
N MET A 1 23.81 2.19 -23.27
CA MET A 1 23.20 1.44 -22.15
C MET A 1 22.73 2.46 -21.13
N SER A 2 21.42 2.58 -20.90
CA SER A 2 20.90 3.45 -19.84
C SER A 2 21.36 2.90 -18.48
N PRO A 3 21.96 3.71 -17.59
CA PRO A 3 22.41 3.22 -16.30
C PRO A 3 21.20 2.68 -15.53
N LYS A 4 21.34 1.47 -14.98
CA LYS A 4 20.36 0.87 -14.08
C LYS A 4 20.11 1.87 -12.94
N PRO A 5 18.85 2.23 -12.61
CA PRO A 5 18.60 3.16 -11.54
C PRO A 5 19.29 2.66 -10.27
N LYS A 6 20.18 3.48 -9.69
CA LYS A 6 20.73 3.17 -8.36
C LYS A 6 19.55 3.14 -7.40
N ASN A 7 19.28 1.97 -6.83
CA ASN A 7 18.31 1.83 -5.75
C ASN A 7 18.85 2.62 -4.55
N THR A 8 18.44 3.88 -4.47
CA THR A 8 18.96 4.81 -3.47
C THR A 8 17.99 4.74 -2.29
N PRO A 9 18.42 4.26 -1.11
CA PRO A 9 17.49 4.12 0.01
C PRO A 9 16.95 5.49 0.41
N HIS A 10 15.62 5.64 0.34
CA HIS A 10 14.94 6.85 0.77
C HIS A 10 14.58 6.73 2.26
N ARG A 11 14.86 7.78 3.03
CA ARG A 11 14.47 7.86 4.45
C ARG A 11 13.13 8.55 4.57
N VAL A 12 12.21 7.92 5.29
CA VAL A 12 10.87 8.45 5.56
C VAL A 12 10.66 8.48 7.07
N LEU A 13 10.22 9.64 7.59
CA LEU A 13 9.75 9.76 8.97
C LEU A 13 8.28 9.37 9.01
N LEU A 14 7.93 8.38 9.84
CA LEU A 14 6.58 7.89 10.02
C LEU A 14 6.12 8.14 11.46
N SER A 15 5.05 8.91 11.62
CA SER A 15 4.35 9.05 12.89
C SER A 15 3.38 7.88 13.04
N LEU A 16 3.58 7.07 14.08
CA LEU A 16 2.74 5.90 14.36
C LEU A 16 1.85 6.15 15.58
N PRO A 17 0.61 5.64 15.59
CA PRO A 17 -0.17 5.55 16.82
C PRO A 17 0.58 4.78 17.91
N THR A 18 0.44 5.19 19.17
CA THR A 18 1.17 4.60 20.30
C THR A 18 0.99 3.09 20.39
N ASP A 19 -0.22 2.58 20.19
CA ASP A 19 -0.51 1.14 20.27
C ASP A 19 0.18 0.33 19.18
N LEU A 20 0.24 0.86 17.95
CA LEU A 20 0.93 0.24 16.84
C LEU A 20 2.45 0.23 17.09
N TYR A 21 3.00 1.35 17.57
CA TYR A 21 4.41 1.44 17.94
C TYR A 21 4.79 0.41 19.01
N ASN A 22 3.96 0.27 20.05
CA ASN A 22 4.17 -0.71 21.13
C ASN A 22 4.10 -2.15 20.61
N THR A 23 3.15 -2.43 19.73
CA THR A 23 2.99 -3.74 19.09
C THR A 23 4.24 -4.11 18.28
N ILE A 24 4.71 -3.22 17.40
CA ILE A 24 5.94 -3.43 16.62
C ILE A 24 7.16 -3.59 17.54
N SER A 25 7.21 -2.85 18.65
CA SER A 25 8.30 -2.96 19.62
C SER A 25 8.36 -4.33 20.31
N ARG A 26 7.20 -4.90 20.65
CA ARG A 26 7.12 -6.26 21.21
C ARG A 26 7.56 -7.33 20.20
N VAL A 27 7.14 -7.20 18.94
CA VAL A 27 7.56 -8.11 17.86
C VAL A 27 9.06 -8.03 17.64
N SER A 28 9.60 -6.80 17.57
CA SER A 28 11.03 -6.52 17.44
C SER A 28 11.85 -7.19 18.55
N ALA A 29 11.41 -7.08 19.81
CA ALA A 29 12.07 -7.74 20.94
C ALA A 29 11.96 -9.26 20.89
N ALA A 30 10.80 -9.81 20.52
CA ALA A 30 10.57 -11.24 20.46
C ALA A 30 11.36 -11.92 19.32
N MET A 31 11.55 -11.23 18.20
CA MET A 31 12.28 -11.73 17.03
C MET A 31 13.77 -11.36 17.04
N ASP A 32 14.24 -10.61 18.04
CA ASP A 32 15.58 -10.03 18.10
C ASP A 32 15.98 -9.31 16.79
N LYS A 33 15.08 -8.45 16.30
CA LYS A 33 15.25 -7.71 15.04
C LYS A 33 14.98 -6.22 15.21
N PRO A 34 15.69 -5.32 14.50
CA PRO A 34 15.39 -3.89 14.51
C PRO A 34 13.96 -3.60 14.05
N ARG A 35 13.26 -2.68 14.72
CA ARG A 35 11.90 -2.25 14.33
C ARG A 35 11.80 -1.80 12.86
N ALA A 36 12.82 -1.11 12.37
CA ALA A 36 12.85 -0.63 10.99
C ALA A 36 12.85 -1.78 9.97
N GLU A 37 13.46 -2.92 10.32
CA GLU A 37 13.44 -4.12 9.50
C GLU A 37 12.06 -4.79 9.52
N ILE A 38 11.41 -4.89 10.68
CA ILE A 38 10.02 -5.36 10.78
C ILE A 38 9.08 -4.51 9.91
N ILE A 39 9.19 -3.18 9.99
CA ILE A 39 8.37 -2.27 9.18
C ILE A 39 8.67 -2.42 7.69
N ARG A 40 9.95 -2.51 7.31
CA ARG A 40 10.36 -2.70 5.92
C ARG A 40 9.78 -4.00 5.35
N ASP A 41 9.90 -5.10 6.08
CA ASP A 41 9.45 -6.41 5.62
C ASP A 41 7.92 -6.43 5.47
N LEU A 42 7.19 -5.87 6.44
CA LEU A 42 5.73 -5.68 6.33
C LEU A 42 5.36 -4.83 5.10
N LEU A 43 6.04 -3.71 4.86
CA LEU A 43 5.77 -2.87 3.70
C LEU A 43 6.11 -3.57 2.37
N ALA A 44 7.15 -4.39 2.33
CA ALA A 44 7.52 -5.17 1.16
C ALA A 44 6.46 -6.24 0.84
N GLU A 45 5.90 -6.90 1.86
CA GLU A 45 4.78 -7.84 1.68
C GLU A 45 3.53 -7.16 1.11
N GLN A 46 3.29 -5.89 1.48
CA GLN A 46 2.17 -5.09 0.98
C GLN A 46 2.46 -4.36 -0.34
N GLN A 47 3.69 -4.39 -0.85
CA GLN A 47 4.09 -3.68 -2.07
C GLN A 47 3.17 -3.98 -3.28
N PRO A 48 2.77 -5.23 -3.56
CA PRO A 48 1.88 -5.52 -4.70
C PRO A 48 0.53 -4.82 -4.60
N ILE A 49 -0.01 -4.70 -3.39
CA ILE A 49 -1.28 -4.00 -3.13
C ILE A 49 -1.10 -2.49 -3.35
N LEU A 50 0.01 -1.92 -2.89
CA LEU A 50 0.32 -0.50 -3.08
C LEU A 50 0.52 -0.14 -4.56
N GLU A 51 1.23 -0.97 -5.33
CA GLU A 51 1.45 -0.78 -6.77
C GLU A 51 0.14 -0.80 -7.56
N HIS A 52 -0.75 -1.74 -7.22
CA HIS A 52 -2.07 -1.81 -7.84
C HIS A 52 -2.93 -0.61 -7.47
N MET A 53 -2.92 -0.19 -6.21
CA MET A 53 -3.61 1.03 -5.77
C MET A 53 -3.06 2.28 -6.48
N ALA A 54 -1.75 2.36 -6.72
CA ALA A 54 -1.17 3.45 -7.49
C ALA A 54 -1.71 3.46 -8.93
N THR A 55 -1.66 2.31 -9.62
CA THR A 55 -2.17 2.14 -10.99
C THR A 55 -3.66 2.50 -11.08
N MET A 56 -4.44 2.05 -10.10
CA MET A 56 -5.85 2.36 -9.92
C MET A 56 -6.12 3.86 -9.84
N LEU A 57 -5.40 4.56 -8.96
CA LEU A 57 -5.55 5.99 -8.75
C LEU A 57 -5.13 6.79 -9.99
N GLU A 58 -4.10 6.33 -10.70
CA GLU A 58 -3.68 6.90 -11.99
C GLU A 58 -4.78 6.74 -13.06
N GLN A 59 -5.37 5.55 -13.20
CA GLN A 59 -6.48 5.30 -14.11
C GLN A 59 -7.72 6.13 -13.77
N ALA A 60 -8.06 6.25 -12.49
CA ALA A 60 -9.15 7.08 -12.02
C ALA A 60 -8.90 8.56 -12.35
N LYS A 61 -7.68 9.06 -12.13
CA LYS A 61 -7.27 10.43 -12.48
C LYS A 61 -7.31 10.67 -14.00
N ALA A 62 -7.02 9.65 -14.80
CA ALA A 62 -7.13 9.68 -16.26
C ALA A 62 -8.58 9.56 -16.79
N GLY A 63 -9.59 9.58 -15.92
CA GLY A 63 -11.00 9.50 -16.30
C GLY A 63 -11.50 8.07 -16.59
N LYS A 64 -10.69 7.04 -16.34
CA LYS A 64 -11.02 5.62 -16.56
C LYS A 64 -11.55 4.95 -15.29
N LEU A 65 -12.50 5.60 -14.64
CA LEU A 65 -12.97 5.22 -13.30
C LEU A 65 -13.62 3.81 -13.28
N ASP A 66 -14.32 3.41 -14.35
CA ASP A 66 -14.91 2.07 -14.47
C ASP A 66 -13.85 0.96 -14.62
N GLN A 67 -12.76 1.24 -15.35
CA GLN A 67 -11.67 0.30 -15.52
C GLN A 67 -10.88 0.13 -14.22
N ALA A 68 -10.69 1.25 -13.50
CA ALA A 68 -10.15 1.26 -12.17
C ALA A 68 -11.04 0.40 -11.24
N MET A 69 -12.31 0.74 -11.05
CA MET A 69 -13.19 0.00 -10.11
C MET A 69 -13.26 -1.51 -10.37
N LYS A 70 -13.23 -1.94 -11.64
CA LYS A 70 -13.12 -3.36 -12.01
C LYS A 70 -11.80 -4.01 -11.57
N GLY A 71 -10.68 -3.32 -11.77
CA GLY A 71 -9.35 -3.76 -11.31
C GLY A 71 -9.28 -3.91 -9.79
N TRP A 72 -9.91 -2.98 -9.05
CA TRP A 72 -10.00 -3.06 -7.59
C TRP A 72 -10.83 -4.26 -7.13
N GLN A 73 -12.05 -4.40 -7.62
CA GLN A 73 -12.96 -5.49 -7.22
C GLN A 73 -12.35 -6.87 -7.43
N LYS A 74 -11.64 -7.09 -8.55
CA LYS A 74 -10.96 -8.35 -8.83
C LYS A 74 -9.88 -8.65 -7.79
N MET A 75 -9.02 -7.67 -7.49
CA MET A 75 -7.92 -7.86 -6.53
C MET A 75 -8.45 -8.04 -5.11
N THR A 76 -9.42 -7.23 -4.67
CA THR A 76 -10.05 -7.42 -3.36
C THR A 76 -10.74 -8.79 -3.28
N GLY A 77 -11.37 -9.26 -4.36
CA GLY A 77 -11.96 -10.60 -4.38
C GLY A 77 -10.94 -11.73 -4.20
N GLU A 78 -9.73 -11.58 -4.74
CA GLU A 78 -8.67 -12.60 -4.69
C GLU A 78 -7.80 -12.50 -3.43
N ALA A 79 -7.37 -11.30 -3.05
CA ALA A 79 -6.52 -11.06 -1.87
C ALA A 79 -7.27 -11.26 -0.53
N LEU A 80 -8.56 -10.91 -0.49
CA LEU A 80 -9.36 -10.99 0.75
C LEU A 80 -9.86 -12.40 1.05
N LYS A 81 -9.98 -13.28 0.04
CA LYS A 81 -10.26 -14.71 0.24
C LYS A 81 -9.20 -15.41 1.10
N GLY A 82 -7.95 -14.93 1.08
CA GLY A 82 -6.86 -15.48 1.88
C GLY A 82 -6.71 -14.86 3.29
N LEU A 83 -7.30 -13.69 3.55
CA LEU A 83 -7.01 -12.88 4.74
C LEU A 83 -8.24 -12.56 5.61
N GLY A 84 -9.47 -12.84 5.15
CA GLY A 84 -10.70 -12.63 5.94
C GLY A 84 -11.04 -11.16 6.23
N VAL A 85 -10.30 -10.22 5.66
CA VAL A 85 -10.52 -8.77 5.81
C VAL A 85 -11.33 -8.26 4.62
N LEU A 86 -12.28 -7.35 4.80
CA LEU A 86 -12.98 -6.68 3.68
C LEU A 86 -12.37 -5.29 3.46
N MET A 87 -11.46 -5.13 2.49
CA MET A 87 -10.95 -3.80 2.14
C MET A 87 -11.99 -3.05 1.29
N SER A 88 -12.50 -1.95 1.84
CA SER A 88 -13.36 -1.05 1.09
C SER A 88 -12.51 -0.28 0.06
N PRO A 89 -13.05 0.00 -1.15
CA PRO A 89 -12.37 0.87 -2.10
C PRO A 89 -12.07 2.23 -1.47
N PRO A 90 -10.94 2.86 -1.84
CA PRO A 90 -10.65 4.22 -1.40
C PRO A 90 -11.77 5.17 -1.83
N ASP A 91 -12.07 6.16 -0.99
CA ASP A 91 -13.06 7.21 -1.28
C ASP A 91 -12.56 8.12 -2.43
N ILE A 92 -12.70 7.64 -3.66
CA ILE A 92 -12.41 8.40 -4.87
C ILE A 92 -13.62 9.30 -5.12
N LYS A 93 -13.63 10.49 -4.49
CA LYS A 93 -14.57 11.54 -4.87
C LYS A 93 -14.43 11.74 -6.38
N LYS A 94 -15.50 11.50 -7.14
CA LYS A 94 -15.59 11.94 -8.54
C LYS A 94 -15.21 13.41 -8.54
N ALA A 95 -14.00 13.74 -9.01
CA ALA A 95 -13.66 15.11 -9.29
C ALA A 95 -14.76 15.60 -10.23
N LYS A 96 -15.58 16.55 -9.77
CA LYS A 96 -16.53 17.20 -10.66
C LYS A 96 -15.69 17.81 -11.77
N SER A 97 -15.68 17.21 -12.95
CA SER A 97 -15.23 17.87 -14.17
C SER A 97 -16.07 19.13 -14.30
N LYS A 98 -15.49 20.27 -13.93
CA LYS A 98 -15.90 21.57 -14.43
C LYS A 98 -14.92 21.92 -15.54
N ALA A 99 -15.31 21.56 -16.76
CA ALA A 99 -15.04 22.25 -18.02
C ALA A 99 -15.61 21.37 -19.14
#